data_AF-A0A956KS75-F1
#
_entry.id   AF-A0A956KS75-F1
#
_cell.length_a   1.000
_cell.length_b   1.000
_cell.length_c   1.000
_cell.angle_alpha   90.00
_cell.angle_beta   90.00
_cell.angle_gamma   90.00
#
_symmetry.space_group_name_H-M   'P 1'
#
loop_
_entity.id
_entity.type
_entity.pdbx_description
1 polymer ?
#
loop_
_entity_poly.entity_id
_entity_poly.type
_entity_poly.pdbx_seq_one_letter_code
_entity_poly.pdbx_strand_id
1 'polypeptide(L)'
;MSADEPGRSPVVDDSVFNPLPIGARDLLPATTRRRRAVSEALLGTFERWGYREVMPPLLEYFEVLGRGLGTGERERCVRFIEAGTGELIGLRSDVTPQIARMVAQRVGGTVEPGDSLRLSYAGTVVRLPAGRHDRAELHQVGVEAVG
;
A
#
# COMPACT_ATOMS: atom_id res chain seq x y z
N MET A 1 -0.54 62.76 -15.87
CA MET A 1 0.24 62.00 -14.87
C MET A 1 -0.73 61.40 -13.87
N SER A 2 -1.17 60.17 -14.11
CA SER A 2 -1.90 59.37 -13.12
C SER A 2 -0.89 58.40 -12.53
N ALA A 3 -0.67 58.48 -11.22
CA ALA A 3 0.25 57.60 -10.52
C ALA A 3 -0.33 56.19 -10.46
N ASP A 4 0.51 55.22 -10.79
CA ASP A 4 0.28 53.78 -10.75
C ASP A 4 0.18 53.33 -9.28
N GLU A 5 -0.92 52.69 -8.88
CA GLU A 5 -1.06 52.10 -7.54
C GLU A 5 -0.13 50.88 -7.43
N PRO A 6 0.65 50.73 -6.34
CA PRO A 6 1.54 49.59 -6.19
C PRO A 6 0.73 48.30 -6.09
N GLY A 7 0.99 47.39 -7.03
CA GLY A 7 0.35 46.09 -7.16
C GLY A 7 0.29 45.34 -5.83
N ARG A 8 -0.93 45.14 -5.33
CA ARG A 8 -1.23 44.28 -4.20
C ARG A 8 -0.77 42.87 -4.58
N SER A 9 0.29 42.39 -3.94
CA SER A 9 0.75 41.00 -4.08
C SER A 9 -0.45 40.07 -3.83
N PRO A 10 -0.69 39.04 -4.67
CA PRO A 10 -1.83 38.17 -4.48
C PRO A 10 -1.73 37.54 -3.10
N VAL A 11 -2.77 37.76 -2.28
CA VAL A 11 -2.95 37.06 -1.00
C VAL A 11 -3.14 35.60 -1.37
N VAL A 12 -2.09 34.79 -1.17
CA VAL A 12 -2.21 33.34 -1.25
C VAL A 12 -3.13 32.95 -0.09
N ASP A 13 -4.25 32.32 -0.40
CA ASP A 13 -5.15 31.80 0.61
C ASP A 13 -4.43 30.66 1.35
N ASP A 14 -4.03 30.92 2.59
CA ASP A 14 -3.36 29.93 3.45
C ASP A 14 -4.25 28.71 3.74
N SER A 15 -5.55 28.75 3.41
CA SER A 15 -6.47 27.60 3.48
C SER A 15 -6.08 26.44 2.55
N VAL A 16 -5.23 26.68 1.54
CA VAL A 16 -4.71 25.66 0.63
C VAL A 16 -3.65 24.76 1.30
N PHE A 17 -3.05 25.20 2.41
CA PHE A 17 -2.14 24.37 3.22
C PHE A 17 -2.92 23.48 4.19
N ASN A 18 -3.77 22.60 3.65
CA ASN A 18 -4.49 21.66 4.48
C ASN A 18 -3.52 20.61 5.05
N PRO A 19 -3.45 20.41 6.38
CA PRO A 19 -2.57 19.39 6.97
C PRO A 19 -2.93 18.00 6.47
N LEU A 20 -1.91 17.20 6.15
CA LEU A 20 -2.08 15.79 5.82
C LEU A 20 -2.70 15.02 7.00
N PRO A 21 -3.46 13.94 6.75
CA PRO A 21 -3.92 13.04 7.80
C PRO A 21 -2.75 12.55 8.67
N ILE A 22 -3.04 12.23 9.94
CA ILE A 22 -2.02 11.73 10.88
C ILE A 22 -1.33 10.50 10.27
N GLY A 23 0.01 10.55 10.22
CA GLY A 23 0.84 9.47 9.70
C GLY A 23 1.03 9.46 8.18
N ALA A 24 0.29 10.27 7.41
CA ALA A 24 0.53 10.49 5.99
C ALA A 24 1.67 11.51 5.78
N ARG A 25 2.49 11.28 4.74
CA ARG A 25 3.65 12.13 4.43
C ARG A 25 3.96 12.13 2.94
N ASP A 26 4.29 13.29 2.41
CA ASP A 26 4.85 13.40 1.06
C ASP A 26 6.28 12.87 0.99
N LEU A 27 6.59 12.21 -0.12
CA LEU A 27 7.97 11.90 -0.48
C LEU A 27 8.46 12.90 -1.54
N LEU A 28 9.42 13.72 -1.13
CA LEU A 28 10.08 14.67 -2.01
C LEU A 28 10.95 13.96 -3.07
N PRO A 29 11.31 14.63 -4.18
CA PRO A 29 11.93 13.98 -5.35
C PRO A 29 13.14 13.09 -5.03
N ALA A 30 14.05 13.53 -4.17
CA ALA A 30 15.24 12.75 -3.79
C ALA A 30 14.86 11.44 -3.07
N THR A 31 13.94 11.51 -2.10
CA THR A 31 13.46 10.34 -1.35
C THR A 31 12.63 9.41 -2.23
N THR A 32 11.81 9.96 -3.13
CA THR A 32 11.04 9.19 -4.11
C THR A 32 11.95 8.41 -5.05
N ARG A 33 12.99 9.04 -5.60
CA ARG A 33 14.00 8.36 -6.43
C ARG A 33 14.72 7.26 -5.66
N ARG A 34 15.15 7.54 -4.43
CA ARG A 34 15.82 6.55 -3.58
C ARG A 34 14.94 5.35 -3.27
N ARG A 35 13.66 5.57 -2.91
CA ARG A 35 12.70 4.48 -2.67
C ARG A 35 12.54 3.61 -3.91
N ARG A 36 12.34 4.24 -5.08
CA ARG A 36 12.20 3.53 -6.36
C ARG A 36 13.42 2.66 -6.66
N ALA A 37 14.62 3.23 -6.57
CA ALA A 37 15.85 2.49 -6.85
C ALA A 37 16.05 1.27 -5.92
N VAL A 38 15.70 1.40 -4.64
CA VAL A 38 15.75 0.27 -3.69
C VAL A 38 14.71 -0.79 -4.04
N SER A 39 13.47 -0.40 -4.33
CA SER A 39 12.42 -1.35 -4.73
C SER A 39 12.80 -2.11 -5.99
N GLU A 40 13.32 -1.43 -7.02
CA GLU A 40 13.77 -2.03 -8.28
C GLU A 40 14.95 -3.01 -8.06
N ALA A 41 15.91 -2.65 -7.21
CA ALA A 41 17.04 -3.53 -6.88
C ALA A 41 16.60 -4.81 -6.14
N LEU A 42 15.63 -4.69 -5.23
CA LEU A 42 15.04 -5.83 -4.51
C LEU A 42 14.27 -6.73 -5.47
N LEU A 43 13.35 -6.17 -6.26
CA LEU A 43 12.56 -6.91 -7.24
C LEU A 43 13.45 -7.62 -8.27
N GLY A 44 14.46 -6.94 -8.82
CA GLY A 44 15.41 -7.56 -9.74
C GLY A 44 16.23 -8.67 -9.09
N THR A 45 16.48 -8.59 -7.77
CA THR A 45 17.11 -9.69 -7.03
C THR A 45 16.15 -10.87 -6.90
N PHE A 46 14.89 -10.64 -6.55
CA PHE A 46 13.89 -11.70 -6.45
C PHE A 46 13.66 -12.42 -7.79
N GLU A 47 13.62 -11.66 -8.88
CA GLU A 47 13.48 -12.19 -10.24
C GLU A 47 14.63 -13.16 -10.59
N ARG A 48 15.88 -12.81 -10.28
CA ARG A 48 17.04 -13.71 -10.47
C ARG A 48 16.94 -15.01 -9.66
N TRP A 49 16.16 -15.00 -8.58
CA TRP A 49 15.85 -16.19 -7.76
C TRP A 49 14.57 -16.92 -8.19
N GLY A 50 14.00 -16.56 -9.35
CA GLY A 50 12.83 -17.22 -9.92
C GLY A 50 11.49 -16.77 -9.32
N TYR A 51 11.46 -15.68 -8.54
CA TYR A 51 10.21 -15.09 -8.08
C TYR A 51 9.57 -14.25 -9.18
N ARG A 52 8.26 -14.42 -9.37
CA ARG A 52 7.48 -13.69 -10.37
C ARG A 52 6.65 -12.60 -9.70
N GLU A 53 6.80 -11.37 -10.17
CA GLU A 53 6.09 -10.23 -9.58
C GLU A 53 4.58 -10.33 -9.79
N VAL A 54 3.82 -10.00 -8.76
CA VAL A 54 2.38 -9.81 -8.79
C VAL A 54 1.99 -8.49 -8.11
N MET A 55 0.88 -7.94 -8.55
CA MET A 55 0.35 -6.68 -8.03
C MET A 55 -1.13 -6.84 -7.63
N PRO A 56 -1.41 -7.29 -6.39
CA PRO A 56 -2.77 -7.33 -5.88
C PRO A 56 -3.36 -5.91 -5.77
N PRO A 57 -4.70 -5.76 -5.79
CA PRO A 57 -5.34 -4.47 -5.58
C PRO A 57 -5.06 -3.92 -4.17
N LEU A 58 -5.09 -2.60 -4.00
CA LEU A 58 -4.97 -1.97 -2.68
C LEU A 58 -6.21 -2.23 -1.81
N LEU A 59 -7.37 -2.33 -2.46
CA LEU A 59 -8.68 -2.57 -1.88
C LEU A 59 -9.08 -4.04 -2.02
N GLU A 60 -9.71 -4.58 -0.98
CA GLU A 60 -10.20 -5.95 -0.95
C GLU A 60 -11.30 -6.07 0.12
N TYR A 61 -12.17 -7.07 0.02
CA TYR A 61 -13.08 -7.41 1.11
C TYR A 61 -12.31 -7.67 2.40
N PHE A 62 -12.77 -7.10 3.50
CA PHE A 62 -12.12 -7.27 4.79
C PHE A 62 -12.16 -8.72 5.27
N GLU A 63 -13.15 -9.51 4.82
CA GLU A 63 -13.19 -10.94 5.08
C GLU A 63 -12.00 -11.70 4.48
N VAL A 64 -11.36 -11.19 3.44
CA VAL A 64 -10.13 -11.75 2.87
C VAL A 64 -8.93 -11.25 3.67
N LEU A 65 -8.79 -9.92 3.79
CA LEU A 65 -7.64 -9.30 4.45
C LEU A 65 -7.50 -9.76 5.90
N GLY A 66 -8.61 -9.91 6.63
CA GLY A 66 -8.61 -10.27 8.04
C GLY A 66 -8.21 -11.72 8.33
N ARG A 67 -8.32 -12.65 7.38
CA ARG A 67 -8.08 -14.09 7.60
C ARG A 67 -6.61 -14.44 7.89
N GLY A 68 -5.67 -13.65 7.38
CA GLY A 68 -4.22 -13.88 7.56
C GLY A 68 -3.55 -12.96 8.57
N LEU A 69 -4.30 -12.10 9.27
CA LEU A 69 -3.76 -11.07 10.17
C LEU A 69 -3.97 -11.44 11.64
N GLY A 70 -2.99 -11.13 12.48
CA GLY A 70 -3.14 -11.20 13.93
C GLY A 70 -4.17 -10.19 14.45
N THR A 71 -4.72 -10.41 15.66
CA THR A 71 -5.77 -9.55 16.25
C THR A 71 -5.39 -8.06 16.25
N GLY A 72 -4.18 -7.71 16.73
CA GLY A 72 -3.71 -6.32 16.72
C GLY A 72 -3.42 -5.75 15.32
N GLU A 73 -3.13 -6.59 14.33
CA GLU A 73 -2.99 -6.14 12.94
C GLU A 73 -4.33 -5.87 12.28
N ARG A 74 -5.32 -6.73 12.57
CA ARG A 74 -6.69 -6.53 12.14
C ARG A 74 -7.20 -5.19 12.66
N GLU A 75 -7.04 -4.89 13.95
CA GLU A 75 -7.45 -3.61 14.57
C GLU A 75 -6.86 -2.38 13.87
N ARG A 76 -5.67 -2.50 13.29
CA ARG A 76 -5.01 -1.42 12.55
C ARG A 76 -5.39 -1.36 11.07
N CYS A 77 -6.25 -2.22 10.55
CA CYS A 77 -6.72 -2.08 9.17
C CYS A 77 -7.65 -0.88 9.03
N VAL A 78 -7.44 -0.05 8.01
CA VAL A 78 -8.44 0.93 7.58
C VAL A 78 -9.56 0.19 6.85
N ARG A 79 -10.81 0.44 7.24
CA ARG A 79 -11.99 -0.25 6.71
C ARG A 79 -13.12 0.75 6.48
N PHE A 80 -13.95 0.48 5.50
CA PHE A 80 -15.13 1.27 5.21
C PHE A 80 -16.23 0.37 4.64
N ILE A 81 -17.47 0.83 4.76
CA ILE A 81 -18.61 0.17 4.16
C ILE A 81 -18.79 0.75 2.75
N GLU A 82 -18.81 -0.11 1.74
CA GLU A 82 -19.15 0.30 0.38
C GLU A 82 -20.63 0.68 0.32
N ALA A 83 -20.92 1.94 -0.04
CA ALA A 83 -22.28 2.48 0.01
C ALA A 83 -23.29 1.74 -0.90
N GLY A 84 -22.82 1.18 -2.02
CA GLY A 84 -23.71 0.50 -2.98
C GLY A 84 -24.09 -0.93 -2.59
N THR A 85 -23.17 -1.66 -1.97
CA THR A 85 -23.33 -3.09 -1.68
C THR A 85 -23.56 -3.38 -0.20
N GLY A 86 -23.15 -2.48 0.69
CA GLY A 86 -23.08 -2.71 2.13
C GLY A 86 -21.86 -3.53 2.57
N GLU A 87 -20.97 -3.91 1.64
CA GLU A 87 -19.83 -4.76 1.92
C GLU A 87 -18.74 -4.03 2.72
N LEU A 88 -18.09 -4.76 3.62
CA LEU A 88 -16.96 -4.23 4.39
C LEU A 88 -15.67 -4.37 3.57
N ILE A 89 -15.18 -3.24 3.06
CA ILE A 89 -13.94 -3.14 2.29
C ILE A 89 -12.81 -2.68 3.21
N GLY A 90 -11.62 -3.22 3.01
CA GLY A 90 -10.40 -2.79 3.68
C GLY A 90 -9.35 -2.28 2.71
N LEU A 91 -8.56 -1.30 3.16
CA LEU A 91 -7.23 -1.07 2.60
C LEU A 91 -6.28 -2.11 3.20
N ARG A 92 -5.48 -2.76 2.37
CA ARG A 92 -4.54 -3.80 2.84
C ARG A 92 -3.54 -3.21 3.85
N SER A 93 -3.40 -3.87 5.01
CA SER A 93 -2.36 -3.57 6.01
C SER A 93 -1.13 -4.46 5.86
N ASP A 94 -1.26 -5.52 5.06
CA ASP A 94 -0.24 -6.46 4.63
C ASP A 94 -0.67 -7.10 3.29
N VAL A 95 0.29 -7.55 2.49
CA VAL A 95 0.04 -8.13 1.15
C VAL A 95 -0.19 -9.65 1.22
N THR A 96 0.34 -10.33 2.24
CA THR A 96 0.32 -11.80 2.36
C THR A 96 -1.08 -12.42 2.28
N PRO A 97 -2.14 -11.89 2.95
CA PRO A 97 -3.50 -12.45 2.83
C PRO A 97 -4.04 -12.45 1.39
N GLN A 98 -3.67 -11.43 0.61
CA GLN A 98 -4.09 -11.33 -0.80
C GLN A 98 -3.34 -12.34 -1.67
N ILE A 99 -2.05 -12.56 -1.40
CA ILE A 99 -1.26 -13.59 -2.08
C ILE A 99 -1.84 -14.97 -1.77
N ALA A 100 -2.16 -15.26 -0.50
CA ALA A 100 -2.79 -16.51 -0.11
C ALA A 100 -4.12 -16.74 -0.84
N ARG A 101 -4.99 -15.72 -0.93
CA ARG A 101 -6.23 -15.79 -1.74
C ARG A 101 -5.92 -16.05 -3.21
N MET A 102 -4.98 -15.31 -3.80
CA MET A 102 -4.62 -15.46 -5.21
C MET A 102 -4.15 -16.88 -5.51
N VAL A 103 -3.30 -17.44 -4.63
CA VAL A 103 -2.84 -18.82 -4.75
C VAL A 103 -4.02 -19.78 -4.64
N ALA A 104 -4.86 -19.66 -3.61
CA ALA A 104 -6.04 -20.51 -3.44
C ALA A 104 -7.00 -20.47 -4.65
N GLN A 105 -7.16 -19.30 -5.30
CA GLN A 105 -8.03 -19.11 -6.46
C GLN A 105 -7.42 -19.57 -7.79
N ARG A 106 -6.13 -19.30 -8.04
CA ARG A 106 -5.45 -19.68 -9.30
C ARG A 106 -5.11 -21.15 -9.37
N VAL A 107 -4.82 -21.75 -8.22
CA VAL A 107 -4.35 -23.12 -8.15
C VAL A 107 -5.49 -24.12 -8.26
N GLY A 108 -6.75 -23.75 -7.92
CA GLY A 108 -7.87 -24.70 -7.93
C GLY A 108 -7.63 -25.97 -7.10
N GLY A 109 -6.57 -26.01 -6.28
CA GLY A 109 -6.07 -27.20 -5.58
C GLY A 109 -4.86 -27.93 -6.19
N THR A 110 -4.33 -27.57 -7.37
CA THR A 110 -3.16 -28.25 -7.98
C THR A 110 -1.91 -27.37 -8.05
N VAL A 111 -1.19 -27.27 -6.94
CA VAL A 111 0.27 -27.14 -6.99
C VAL A 111 0.75 -28.58 -6.97
N GLU A 112 1.39 -29.05 -8.03
CA GLU A 112 1.94 -30.41 -8.06
C GLU A 112 2.94 -30.56 -6.91
N PRO A 113 2.97 -31.71 -6.19
CA PRO A 113 3.97 -31.97 -5.17
C PRO A 113 5.39 -31.76 -5.74
N GLY A 114 6.07 -30.70 -5.30
CA GLY A 114 7.40 -30.31 -5.78
C GLY A 114 7.46 -28.96 -6.53
N ASP A 115 6.32 -28.42 -6.98
CA ASP A 115 6.26 -27.06 -7.51
C ASP A 115 6.13 -26.06 -6.36
N SER A 116 7.02 -25.06 -6.32
CA SER A 116 6.87 -23.92 -5.40
C SER A 116 6.47 -22.68 -6.18
N LEU A 117 5.33 -22.10 -5.84
CA LEU A 117 4.94 -20.78 -6.31
C LEU A 117 5.80 -19.73 -5.61
N ARG A 118 6.69 -19.12 -6.39
CA ARG A 118 7.56 -18.03 -5.97
C ARG A 118 6.99 -16.73 -6.50
N LEU A 119 6.40 -15.93 -5.61
CA LEU A 119 5.76 -14.66 -5.95
C LEU A 119 6.50 -13.51 -5.26
N SER A 120 6.73 -12.41 -5.97
CA SER A 120 7.26 -11.17 -5.40
C SER A 120 6.23 -10.05 -5.53
N TYR A 121 6.37 -9.00 -4.72
CA TYR A 121 5.50 -7.83 -4.80
C TYR A 121 6.23 -6.56 -4.35
N ALA A 122 5.77 -5.42 -4.85
CA ALA A 122 6.07 -4.10 -4.31
C ALA A 122 4.78 -3.28 -4.22
N GLY A 123 4.46 -2.73 -3.06
CA GLY A 123 3.18 -2.07 -2.87
C GLY A 123 3.08 -1.27 -1.59
N THR A 124 2.20 -0.27 -1.60
CA THR A 124 1.83 0.45 -0.38
C THR A 124 0.85 -0.40 0.44
N VAL A 125 1.06 -0.42 1.76
CA VAL A 125 0.10 -0.90 2.76
C VAL A 125 -0.29 0.24 3.69
N VAL A 126 -1.52 0.18 4.18
CA VAL A 126 -2.13 1.24 5.00
C VAL A 126 -2.51 0.68 6.36
N ARG A 127 -2.12 1.39 7.41
CA ARG A 127 -2.38 1.03 8.81
C ARG A 127 -2.89 2.26 9.55
N LEU A 128 -3.89 2.08 10.40
CA LEU A 128 -4.26 3.09 11.38
C LEU A 128 -3.04 3.33 12.29
N PRO A 129 -2.56 4.58 12.41
CA PRO A 129 -1.42 4.88 13.27
C PRO A 129 -1.78 4.61 14.74
N ALA A 130 -0.89 3.93 15.48
CA ALA A 130 -1.07 3.70 16.91
C ALA A 130 -0.50 4.84 17.76
N GLY A 131 0.31 5.72 17.14
CA GLY A 131 0.82 6.94 17.75
C GLY A 131 1.11 8.03 16.73
N ARG A 132 1.37 9.25 17.21
CA ARG A 132 1.61 10.45 16.38
C ARG A 132 2.79 10.32 15.41
N HIS A 133 3.75 9.46 15.73
CA HIS A 133 4.97 9.26 14.92
C HIS A 133 4.86 8.09 13.94
N ASP A 134 3.81 7.27 14.04
CA ASP A 134 3.59 6.13 13.16
C ASP A 134 3.26 6.59 11.74
N ARG A 135 3.67 5.78 10.76
CA ARG A 135 3.30 6.00 9.36
C ARG A 135 2.00 5.29 9.08
N ALA A 136 1.04 6.04 8.53
CA ALA A 136 -0.21 5.46 8.04
C ALA A 136 0.00 4.67 6.75
N GLU A 137 0.95 5.11 5.91
CA GLU A 137 1.30 4.48 4.64
C GLU A 137 2.75 4.00 4.64
N LEU A 138 2.94 2.72 4.34
CA LEU A 138 4.23 2.05 4.29
C LEU A 138 4.41 1.40 2.92
N HIS A 139 5.59 1.50 2.34
CA HIS A 139 5.91 0.76 1.12
C HIS A 139 6.60 -0.55 1.51
N GLN A 140 5.98 -1.68 1.15
CA GLN A 140 6.53 -3.01 1.33
C GLN A 140 7.03 -3.53 -0.01
N VAL A 141 8.16 -4.24 0.04
CA VAL A 141 8.72 -5.00 -1.08
C VAL A 141 9.12 -6.34 -0.51
N GLY A 142 8.53 -7.42 -1.02
CA GLY A 142 8.60 -8.72 -0.37
C GLY A 142 8.43 -9.89 -1.33
N VAL A 143 8.53 -11.08 -0.78
CA VAL A 143 8.37 -12.35 -1.49
C VAL A 143 7.52 -13.31 -0.68
N GLU A 144 6.80 -14.18 -1.38
CA GLU A 144 6.06 -15.31 -0.83
C GLU A 144 6.49 -16.57 -1.59
N ALA A 145 6.87 -17.61 -0.84
CA ALA A 145 7.14 -18.93 -1.39
C ALA A 145 6.06 -19.89 -0.86
N VAL A 146 5.26 -20.47 -1.76
CA VAL A 146 4.12 -21.32 -1.42
C VAL A 146 4.26 -22.66 -2.13
N GLY A 147 4.33 -23.75 -1.39
CA GLY A 147 4.52 -25.11 -1.89
C GLY A 147 4.90 -26.07 -0.77
#